data_AF-A0A352R874-F1
#
_entry.id   AF-A0A352R874-F1
#
_cell.length_a   1.000
_cell.length_b   1.000
_cell.length_c   1.000
_cell.angle_alpha   90.00
_cell.angle_beta   90.00
_cell.angle_gamma   90.00
#
_symmetry.space_group_name_H-M   'P 1'
#
loop_
_entity.id
_entity.type
_entity.pdbx_description
1 polymer ?
#
loop_
_entity_poly.entity_id
_entity_poly.type
_entity_poly.pdbx_seq_one_letter_code
_entity_poly.pdbx_strand_id
1 'polypeptide(L)'
;HQGVLKMVGMANDEEKGMDFFKKLKIVPVSISYEYDPTDALKMPQLIALSKDEVYIKEKNEDFITLLSGIIGQKKRIHIHVGDVLEKEYEKIKAETDNNNKQIQALAQVIDDSILQTYKLWPTNFIAYDILYKTTRFEHLYNEKERQLFERRLEMRIDADNETMREGFLAMYANPVVNKLKYTDDIS
;
A
#
# COMPACT_ATOMS: atom_id res chain seq x y z
N HIS A 1 4.97 -4.87 -8.62
CA HIS A 1 5.19 -4.34 -10.01
C HIS A 1 6.24 -5.15 -10.77
N GLN A 2 5.90 -5.69 -11.96
CA GLN A 2 6.81 -6.54 -12.75
C GLN A 2 7.98 -5.81 -13.41
N GLY A 3 7.85 -4.52 -13.72
CA GLY A 3 8.85 -3.75 -14.46
C GLY A 3 10.21 -3.68 -13.73
N VAL A 4 10.18 -3.49 -12.41
CA VAL A 4 11.41 -3.44 -11.60
C VAL A 4 12.11 -4.80 -11.60
N LEU A 5 11.37 -5.90 -11.43
CA LEU A 5 11.95 -7.25 -11.51
C LEU A 5 12.54 -7.53 -12.89
N LYS A 6 11.89 -7.08 -13.98
CA LYS A 6 12.47 -7.19 -15.33
C LYS A 6 13.78 -6.42 -15.46
N MET A 7 13.85 -5.20 -14.94
CA MET A 7 15.08 -4.40 -14.95
C MET A 7 16.20 -5.06 -14.13
N VAL A 8 15.88 -5.57 -12.94
CA VAL A 8 16.84 -6.34 -12.12
C VAL A 8 17.30 -7.59 -12.87
N GLY A 9 16.38 -8.30 -13.53
CA GLY A 9 16.66 -9.47 -14.35
C GLY A 9 17.48 -9.20 -15.61
N MET A 10 17.68 -7.95 -16.03
CA MET A 10 18.59 -7.62 -17.14
C MET A 10 20.06 -7.90 -16.79
N ALA A 11 20.39 -7.94 -15.50
CA ALA A 11 21.71 -8.32 -15.01
C ALA A 11 21.89 -9.83 -14.84
N ASN A 12 20.94 -10.64 -15.31
CA ASN A 12 20.98 -12.10 -15.17
C ASN A 12 22.21 -12.71 -15.86
N ASP A 13 23.04 -13.39 -15.07
CA ASP A 13 24.21 -14.15 -15.50
C ASP A 13 23.99 -15.68 -15.50
N GLU A 14 22.78 -16.12 -15.13
CA GLU A 14 22.40 -17.54 -15.03
C GLU A 14 21.65 -18.02 -16.29
N GLU A 15 21.77 -19.32 -16.61
CA GLU A 15 21.05 -19.94 -17.74
C GLU A 15 19.53 -19.86 -17.56
N LYS A 16 19.06 -19.99 -16.32
CA LYS A 16 17.65 -19.87 -15.94
C LYS A 16 17.44 -18.62 -15.11
N GLY A 17 16.57 -17.72 -15.57
CA GLY A 17 16.33 -16.43 -14.91
C GLY A 17 15.91 -16.55 -13.44
N MET A 18 15.20 -17.61 -13.06
CA MET A 18 14.76 -17.78 -11.67
C MET A 18 15.87 -18.26 -10.72
N ASP A 19 16.95 -18.85 -11.25
CA ASP A 19 18.16 -19.14 -10.45
C ASP A 19 18.90 -17.85 -10.06
N PHE A 20 18.88 -16.85 -10.94
CA PHE A 20 19.43 -15.53 -10.62
C PHE A 20 18.66 -14.83 -9.51
N PHE A 21 17.32 -14.83 -9.56
CA PHE A 21 16.53 -14.25 -8.47
C PHE A 21 16.72 -15.00 -7.14
N LYS A 22 16.90 -16.33 -7.19
CA LYS A 22 17.27 -17.12 -6.01
C LYS A 22 18.59 -16.69 -5.39
N LYS A 23 19.62 -16.49 -6.22
CA LYS A 23 20.94 -15.97 -5.80
C LYS A 23 20.87 -14.59 -5.16
N LEU A 24 19.93 -13.74 -5.59
CA LEU A 24 19.72 -12.40 -5.01
C LEU A 24 19.16 -12.43 -3.58
N LYS A 25 18.56 -13.55 -3.13
CA LYS A 25 17.97 -13.70 -1.80
C LYS A 25 16.98 -12.58 -1.46
N ILE A 26 15.96 -12.40 -2.31
CA ILE A 26 14.93 -11.37 -2.10
C ILE A 26 14.23 -11.59 -0.75
N VAL A 27 14.13 -10.51 0.02
CA VAL A 27 13.39 -10.43 1.29
C VAL A 27 12.28 -9.40 1.14
N PRO A 28 10.99 -9.80 1.16
CA PRO A 28 9.88 -8.86 1.18
C PRO A 28 9.86 -8.04 2.47
N VAL A 29 9.63 -6.74 2.36
CA VAL A 29 9.52 -5.82 3.50
C VAL A 29 8.26 -4.99 3.36
N SER A 30 7.48 -4.90 4.43
CA SER A 30 6.31 -4.02 4.51
C SER A 30 6.52 -2.95 5.58
N ILE A 31 6.09 -1.72 5.27
CA ILE A 31 6.15 -0.58 6.19
C ILE A 31 4.74 0.01 6.29
N SER A 32 4.17 -0.03 7.49
CA SER A 32 2.82 0.44 7.76
C SER A 32 2.86 1.66 8.68
N TYR A 33 2.36 2.79 8.18
CA TYR A 33 2.20 4.01 8.95
C TYR A 33 0.75 4.14 9.42
N GLU A 34 0.54 4.60 10.65
CA GLU A 34 -0.80 4.92 11.13
C GLU A 34 -1.38 6.16 10.42
N TYR A 35 -0.53 7.15 10.14
CA TYR A 35 -0.85 8.30 9.30
C TYR A 35 0.14 8.45 8.15
N ASP A 36 -0.38 8.74 6.97
CA ASP A 36 0.41 9.20 5.83
C ASP A 36 0.59 10.72 5.94
N PRO A 37 1.82 11.23 6.15
CA PRO A 37 2.08 12.67 6.23
C PRO A 37 1.73 13.46 4.97
N THR A 38 1.63 12.77 3.83
CA THR A 38 1.36 13.32 2.51
C THR A 38 -0.09 13.11 2.06
N ASP A 39 -0.97 12.64 2.94
CA ASP A 39 -2.36 12.30 2.62
C ASP A 39 -3.11 13.44 1.89
N ALA A 40 -3.10 14.64 2.45
CA ALA A 40 -3.75 15.81 1.86
C ALA A 40 -3.11 16.24 0.52
N LEU A 41 -1.81 16.03 0.34
CA LEU A 41 -1.08 16.45 -0.87
C LEU A 41 -1.47 15.65 -2.11
N LYS A 42 -2.11 14.47 -1.93
CA LYS A 42 -2.59 13.63 -3.04
C LYS A 42 -3.99 14.02 -3.53
N MET A 43 -4.71 14.83 -2.74
CA MET A 43 -6.12 15.15 -3.02
C MET A 43 -6.34 15.97 -4.29
N PRO A 44 -5.53 17.01 -4.61
CA PRO A 44 -5.73 17.79 -5.84
C PRO A 44 -5.65 16.92 -7.10
N GLN A 45 -4.68 16.01 -7.14
CA GLN A 45 -4.52 15.06 -8.25
C GLN A 45 -5.72 14.12 -8.35
N LEU A 46 -6.22 13.62 -7.22
CA LEU A 46 -7.39 12.73 -7.19
C LEU A 46 -8.65 13.45 -7.68
N ILE A 47 -8.84 14.72 -7.29
CA ILE A 47 -9.98 15.54 -7.75
C ILE A 47 -9.89 15.79 -9.25
N ALA A 48 -8.72 16.21 -9.76
CA ALA A 48 -8.54 16.42 -11.20
C ALA A 48 -8.87 15.15 -11.99
N LEU A 49 -8.38 13.99 -11.54
CA LEU A 49 -8.69 12.70 -12.15
C LEU A 49 -10.20 12.39 -12.14
N SER A 50 -10.89 12.68 -11.04
CA SER A 50 -12.35 12.45 -10.93
C SER A 50 -13.19 13.33 -11.86
N LYS A 51 -12.65 14.50 -12.23
CA LYS A 51 -13.30 15.47 -13.11
C LYS A 51 -12.86 15.36 -14.58
N ASP A 52 -12.02 14.38 -14.90
CA ASP A 52 -11.36 14.26 -16.21
C ASP A 52 -10.57 15.54 -16.60
N GLU A 53 -10.00 16.20 -15.59
CA GLU A 53 -9.19 17.41 -15.75
C GLU A 53 -7.70 17.07 -15.75
N VAL A 54 -6.92 17.83 -16.53
CA VAL A 54 -5.47 17.69 -16.56
C VAL A 54 -4.87 18.27 -15.28
N TYR A 55 -4.34 17.41 -14.43
CA TYR A 55 -3.55 17.84 -13.28
C TYR A 55 -2.19 18.39 -13.71
N ILE A 56 -1.94 19.67 -13.45
CA ILE A 56 -0.64 20.31 -13.69
C ILE A 56 0.05 20.48 -12.34
N LYS A 57 1.15 19.73 -12.14
CA LYS A 57 1.96 19.82 -10.93
C LYS A 57 2.57 21.20 -10.76
N GLU A 58 2.64 21.67 -9.52
CA GLU A 58 3.43 22.86 -9.22
C GLU A 58 4.94 22.56 -9.28
N LYS A 59 5.74 23.57 -9.61
CA LYS A 59 7.20 23.44 -9.81
C LYS A 59 7.95 22.81 -8.63
N ASN A 60 7.46 22.99 -7.40
CA ASN A 60 8.10 22.51 -6.17
C ASN A 60 7.31 21.41 -5.44
N GLU A 61 6.26 20.88 -6.06
CA GLU A 61 5.34 19.95 -5.41
C GLU A 61 6.02 18.65 -4.96
N ASP A 62 6.86 18.07 -5.82
CA ASP A 62 7.59 16.83 -5.49
C ASP A 62 8.57 17.05 -4.32
N PHE A 63 9.20 18.23 -4.24
CA PHE A 63 10.07 18.60 -3.12
C PHE A 63 9.29 18.75 -1.81
N ILE A 64 8.14 19.44 -1.86
CA ILE A 64 7.26 19.60 -0.70
C ILE A 64 6.73 18.24 -0.23
N THR A 65 6.34 17.36 -1.17
CA THR A 65 5.84 16.02 -0.87
C THR A 65 6.90 15.17 -0.19
N LEU A 66 8.13 15.17 -0.72
CA LEU A 66 9.26 14.47 -0.11
C LEU A 66 9.54 14.98 1.30
N LEU A 67 9.68 16.30 1.46
CA LEU A 67 9.98 16.92 2.75
C LEU A 67 8.88 16.60 3.77
N SER A 68 7.60 16.76 3.37
CA SER A 68 6.43 16.45 4.22
C SER A 68 6.38 14.99 4.62
N GLY A 69 6.69 14.08 3.70
CA GLY A 69 6.81 12.65 3.96
C GLY A 69 7.88 12.32 5.00
N ILE A 70 9.00 13.04 5.01
CA ILE A 70 10.09 12.86 5.98
C ILE A 70 9.70 13.46 7.34
N ILE A 71 9.35 14.75 7.39
CA ILE A 71 9.18 15.50 8.64
C ILE A 71 7.84 15.25 9.33
N GLY A 72 6.80 14.88 8.57
CA GLY A 72 5.47 14.81 9.12
C GLY A 72 5.24 13.58 10.01
N GLN A 73 4.32 13.76 10.96
CA GLN A 73 4.04 12.78 12.00
C GLN A 73 3.29 11.57 11.45
N LYS A 74 3.93 10.39 11.54
CA LYS A 74 3.40 9.09 11.11
C LYS A 74 2.63 8.35 12.21
N LYS A 75 2.69 8.88 13.45
CA LYS A 75 2.33 8.19 14.71
C LYS A 75 3.01 6.82 14.80
N ARG A 76 2.26 5.73 14.90
CA ARG A 76 2.80 4.38 15.02
C ARG A 76 3.35 3.93 13.67
N ILE A 77 4.54 3.37 13.70
CA ILE A 77 5.24 2.83 12.53
C ILE A 77 5.50 1.36 12.82
N HIS A 78 5.17 0.49 11.86
CA HIS A 78 5.52 -0.91 11.91
C HIS A 78 6.31 -1.26 10.66
N ILE A 79 7.45 -1.93 10.86
CA ILE A 79 8.28 -2.47 9.80
C ILE A 79 8.28 -3.97 10.02
N HIS A 80 7.82 -4.70 9.01
CA HIS A 80 7.92 -6.15 8.98
C HIS A 80 8.95 -6.56 7.92
N VAL A 81 9.91 -7.37 8.34
CA VAL A 81 10.91 -7.97 7.45
C VAL A 81 10.58 -9.44 7.37
N GLY A 82 10.23 -9.91 6.16
CA GLY A 82 9.90 -11.31 5.93
C GLY A 82 11.14 -12.21 5.85
N ASP A 83 10.90 -13.45 5.46
CA ASP A 83 11.96 -14.41 5.19
C ASP A 83 12.48 -14.28 3.75
N VAL A 84 13.65 -14.86 3.49
CA VAL A 84 14.14 -15.06 2.13
C VAL A 84 13.19 -15.99 1.40
N LEU A 85 12.74 -15.58 0.22
CA LEU A 85 11.99 -16.47 -0.68
C LEU A 85 12.92 -17.62 -1.08
N GLU A 86 12.60 -18.86 -0.77
CA GLU A 86 13.45 -20.02 -1.11
C GLU A 86 12.62 -21.10 -1.78
N LYS A 87 11.49 -21.44 -1.16
CA LYS A 87 10.57 -22.48 -1.65
C LYS A 87 9.76 -21.97 -2.85
N GLU A 88 9.50 -20.67 -2.88
CA GLU A 88 8.67 -19.98 -3.85
C GLU A 88 9.31 -20.04 -5.24
N TYR A 89 10.65 -19.94 -5.33
CA TYR A 89 11.35 -20.03 -6.62
C TYR A 89 11.20 -21.40 -7.27
N GLU A 90 11.34 -22.47 -6.51
CA GLU A 90 11.18 -23.84 -7.04
C GLU A 90 9.73 -24.09 -7.47
N LYS A 91 8.75 -23.56 -6.72
CA LYS A 91 7.34 -23.61 -7.10
C LYS A 91 7.08 -22.88 -8.42
N ILE A 92 7.60 -21.66 -8.58
CA ILE A 92 7.44 -20.86 -9.80
C ILE A 92 8.05 -21.57 -11.02
N LYS A 93 9.24 -22.16 -10.87
CA LYS A 93 9.88 -22.93 -11.94
C LYS A 93 9.03 -24.14 -12.37
N ALA A 94 8.42 -24.84 -11.42
CA ALA A 94 7.58 -26.00 -11.71
C ALA A 94 6.25 -25.63 -12.42
N GLU A 95 5.75 -24.41 -12.24
CA GLU A 95 4.48 -23.96 -12.84
C GLU A 95 4.61 -23.57 -14.32
N THR A 96 5.76 -23.02 -14.75
CA THR A 96 5.93 -22.50 -16.11
C THR A 96 7.39 -22.25 -16.47
N ASP A 97 7.79 -22.60 -17.69
CA ASP A 97 9.11 -22.26 -18.26
C ASP A 97 9.16 -20.87 -18.91
N ASN A 98 8.00 -20.23 -19.11
CA ASN A 98 7.95 -18.89 -19.71
C ASN A 98 8.46 -17.82 -18.73
N ASN A 99 9.57 -17.15 -19.07
CA ASN A 99 10.22 -16.14 -18.23
C ASN A 99 9.28 -14.98 -17.81
N ASN A 100 8.44 -14.48 -18.72
CA ASN A 100 7.50 -13.39 -18.37
C ASN A 100 6.47 -13.85 -17.34
N LYS A 101 5.96 -15.08 -17.45
CA LYS A 101 5.05 -15.66 -16.47
C LYS A 101 5.74 -15.92 -15.13
N GLN A 102 7.00 -16.36 -15.15
CA GLN A 102 7.79 -16.54 -13.92
C GLN A 102 8.00 -15.21 -13.19
N ILE A 103 8.33 -14.13 -13.90
CA ILE A 103 8.48 -12.78 -13.31
C ILE A 103 7.15 -12.27 -12.76
N GLN A 104 6.04 -12.55 -13.46
CA GLN A 104 4.71 -12.22 -12.96
C GLN A 104 4.39 -12.98 -11.67
N ALA A 105 4.68 -14.27 -11.60
CA ALA A 105 4.47 -15.08 -10.41
C ALA A 105 5.35 -14.62 -9.24
N LEU A 106 6.62 -14.29 -9.49
CA LEU A 106 7.51 -13.73 -8.47
C LEU A 106 6.99 -12.39 -7.93
N ALA A 107 6.50 -11.50 -8.80
CA ALA A 107 5.87 -10.25 -8.36
C ALA A 107 4.67 -10.52 -7.45
N GLN A 108 3.83 -11.50 -7.80
CA GLN A 108 2.67 -11.88 -7.00
C GLN A 108 3.08 -12.42 -5.63
N VAL A 109 4.11 -13.28 -5.57
CA VAL A 109 4.64 -13.81 -4.29
C VAL A 109 5.11 -12.68 -3.37
N ILE A 110 5.81 -11.68 -3.92
CA ILE A 110 6.27 -10.51 -3.15
C ILE A 110 5.06 -9.68 -2.68
N ASP A 111 4.11 -9.42 -3.58
CA ASP A 111 2.90 -8.65 -3.26
C ASP A 111 2.07 -9.35 -2.16
N ASP A 112 1.91 -10.67 -2.23
CA ASP A 112 1.21 -11.49 -1.23
C ASP A 112 1.91 -11.41 0.13
N SER A 113 3.24 -11.54 0.16
CA SER A 113 4.03 -11.45 1.40
C SER A 113 3.90 -10.07 2.05
N ILE A 114 3.94 -9.00 1.25
CA ILE A 114 3.76 -7.62 1.74
C ILE A 114 2.35 -7.43 2.30
N LEU A 115 1.31 -7.90 1.61
CA LEU A 115 -0.08 -7.71 2.02
C LEU A 115 -0.43 -8.49 3.30
N GLN A 116 0.04 -9.72 3.43
CA GLN A 116 -0.19 -10.52 4.63
C GLN A 116 0.47 -9.90 5.87
N THR A 117 1.69 -9.39 5.70
CA THR A 117 2.51 -8.83 6.77
C THR A 117 2.22 -7.35 7.06
N TYR A 118 1.48 -6.67 6.19
CA TYR A 118 1.07 -5.29 6.39
C TYR A 118 0.23 -5.17 7.67
N LYS A 119 0.67 -4.32 8.60
CA LYS A 119 -0.04 -4.07 9.85
C LYS A 119 -1.14 -3.05 9.62
N LEU A 120 -2.37 -3.46 9.96
CA LEU A 120 -3.52 -2.57 10.00
C LEU A 120 -3.53 -1.81 11.33
N TRP A 121 -3.81 -0.52 11.25
CA TRP A 121 -4.00 0.37 12.39
C TRP A 121 -5.49 0.69 12.55
N PRO A 122 -5.93 1.13 13.75
CA PRO A 122 -7.29 1.62 13.99
C PRO A 122 -7.80 2.60 12.92
N THR A 123 -6.94 3.48 12.41
CA THR A 123 -7.26 4.45 11.34
C THR A 123 -7.71 3.78 10.05
N ASN A 124 -7.18 2.60 9.72
CA ASN A 124 -7.59 1.84 8.55
C ASN A 124 -9.02 1.29 8.70
N PHE A 125 -9.33 0.76 9.89
CA PHE A 125 -10.66 0.22 10.22
C PHE A 125 -11.72 1.32 10.32
N ILE A 126 -11.40 2.42 10.99
CA ILE A 126 -12.27 3.60 11.07
C ILE A 126 -12.60 4.11 9.66
N ALA A 127 -11.58 4.25 8.80
CA ALA A 127 -11.79 4.71 7.43
C ALA A 127 -12.67 3.75 6.62
N TYR A 128 -12.50 2.43 6.79
CA TYR A 128 -13.33 1.42 6.15
C TYR A 128 -14.78 1.53 6.59
N ASP A 129 -15.04 1.56 7.89
CA ASP A 129 -16.38 1.60 8.46
C ASP A 129 -17.12 2.90 8.07
N ILE A 130 -16.42 4.05 8.04
CA ILE A 130 -16.99 5.31 7.55
C ILE A 130 -17.29 5.24 6.03
N LEU A 131 -16.34 4.76 5.22
CA LEU A 131 -16.49 4.72 3.76
C LEU A 131 -17.63 3.81 3.31
N TYR A 132 -17.73 2.62 3.91
CA TYR A 132 -18.74 1.61 3.56
C TYR A 132 -20.00 1.70 4.42
N LYS A 133 -20.11 2.71 5.29
CA LYS A 133 -21.27 2.96 6.17
C LYS A 133 -21.64 1.71 6.99
N THR A 134 -20.65 1.11 7.62
CA THR A 134 -20.76 -0.13 8.41
C THR A 134 -20.09 0.03 9.77
N THR A 135 -20.27 -0.94 10.64
CA THR A 135 -19.69 -1.01 12.00
C THR A 135 -18.90 -2.30 12.19
N ARG A 136 -18.46 -2.92 11.09
CA ARG A 136 -17.86 -4.26 11.05
C ARG A 136 -16.64 -4.37 11.96
N PHE A 137 -15.86 -3.30 12.07
CA PHE A 137 -14.59 -3.28 12.78
C PHE A 137 -14.60 -2.39 14.03
N GLU A 138 -15.77 -2.00 14.53
CA GLU A 138 -15.89 -1.18 15.76
C GLU A 138 -15.21 -1.79 16.99
N HIS A 139 -15.00 -3.10 17.02
CA HIS A 139 -14.28 -3.79 18.09
C HIS A 139 -12.75 -3.60 18.03
N LEU A 140 -12.22 -3.08 16.92
CA LEU A 140 -10.77 -2.89 16.67
C LEU A 140 -10.30 -1.45 16.89
N TYR A 141 -11.19 -0.55 17.26
CA TYR A 141 -10.88 0.83 17.60
C TYR A 141 -11.83 1.34 18.68
N ASN A 142 -11.51 2.49 19.29
CA ASN A 142 -12.41 3.14 20.23
C ASN A 142 -12.90 4.50 19.72
N GLU A 143 -13.93 5.02 20.38
CA GLU A 143 -14.58 6.28 20.02
C GLU A 143 -13.61 7.48 20.02
N LYS A 144 -12.61 7.50 20.92
CA LYS A 144 -11.61 8.58 20.93
C LYS A 144 -10.71 8.51 19.70
N GLU A 145 -10.32 7.32 19.26
CA GLU A 145 -9.53 7.13 18.03
C GLU A 145 -10.33 7.55 16.79
N ARG A 146 -11.61 7.20 16.74
CA ARG A 146 -12.53 7.63 15.68
C ARG A 146 -12.63 9.15 15.60
N GLN A 147 -12.95 9.82 16.71
CA GLN A 147 -13.08 11.27 16.76
C GLN A 147 -11.77 11.99 16.39
N LEU A 148 -10.61 11.46 16.81
CA LEU A 148 -9.32 12.01 16.42
C LEU A 148 -9.05 11.87 14.91
N PHE A 149 -9.47 10.77 14.31
CA PHE A 149 -9.33 10.55 12.87
C PHE A 149 -10.28 11.43 12.06
N GLU A 150 -11.56 11.51 12.44
CA GLU A 150 -12.55 12.38 11.78
C GLU A 150 -12.12 13.85 11.86
N ARG A 151 -11.70 14.33 13.03
CA ARG A 151 -11.16 15.70 13.17
C ARG A 151 -9.92 15.93 12.31
N ARG A 152 -9.04 14.92 12.17
CA ARG A 152 -7.88 15.03 11.29
C ARG A 152 -8.31 15.19 9.83
N LEU A 153 -9.28 14.40 9.38
CA LEU A 153 -9.83 14.47 8.02
C LEU A 153 -10.36 15.89 7.75
N GLU A 154 -11.20 16.42 8.64
CA GLU A 154 -11.76 17.77 8.53
C GLU A 154 -10.69 18.88 8.49
N MET A 155 -9.58 18.73 9.21
CA MET A 155 -8.48 19.71 9.19
C MET A 155 -7.59 19.62 7.95
N ARG A 156 -7.60 18.49 7.25
CA ARG A 156 -6.65 18.19 6.17
C ARG A 156 -7.24 18.40 4.78
N ILE A 157 -8.55 18.25 4.66
CA ILE A 157 -9.27 18.34 3.40
C ILE A 157 -10.53 19.19 3.57
N ASP A 158 -11.03 19.72 2.46
CA ASP A 158 -12.38 20.29 2.43
C ASP A 158 -13.38 19.13 2.54
N ALA A 159 -13.83 18.84 3.77
CA ALA A 159 -14.68 17.69 4.07
C ALA A 159 -16.09 17.82 3.47
N ASP A 160 -16.49 19.02 3.04
CA ASP A 160 -17.75 19.26 2.32
C ASP A 160 -17.67 18.79 0.86
N ASN A 161 -16.45 18.59 0.34
CA ASN A 161 -16.23 17.96 -0.95
C ASN A 161 -16.27 16.42 -0.80
N GLU A 162 -17.40 15.83 -1.21
CA GLU A 162 -17.65 14.39 -1.10
C GLU A 162 -16.57 13.55 -1.80
N THR A 163 -16.11 13.95 -2.99
CA THR A 163 -15.04 13.23 -3.71
C THR A 163 -13.72 13.24 -2.94
N MET A 164 -13.37 14.37 -2.33
CA MET A 164 -12.16 14.50 -1.51
C MET A 164 -12.25 13.63 -0.26
N ARG A 165 -13.41 13.64 0.39
CA ARG A 165 -13.70 12.80 1.55
C ARG A 165 -13.62 11.32 1.23
N GLU A 166 -14.30 10.86 0.18
CA GLU A 166 -14.25 9.47 -0.27
C GLU A 166 -12.83 9.05 -0.66
N GLY A 167 -12.11 9.89 -1.41
CA GLY A 167 -10.72 9.63 -1.81
C GLY A 167 -9.79 9.49 -0.60
N PHE A 168 -9.91 10.38 0.38
CA PHE A 168 -9.13 10.33 1.61
C PHE A 168 -9.44 9.07 2.43
N LEU A 169 -10.72 8.74 2.61
CA LEU A 169 -11.13 7.53 3.31
C LEU A 169 -10.65 6.27 2.58
N ALA A 170 -10.76 6.22 1.26
CA ALA A 170 -10.31 5.10 0.44
C ALA A 170 -8.81 4.84 0.60
N MET A 171 -7.98 5.88 0.69
CA MET A 171 -6.54 5.73 0.95
C MET A 171 -6.25 4.94 2.24
N TYR A 172 -7.02 5.17 3.31
CA TYR A 172 -6.85 4.49 4.58
C TYR A 172 -7.61 3.16 4.66
N ALA A 173 -8.74 3.01 3.96
CA ALA A 173 -9.55 1.79 3.96
C ALA A 173 -8.98 0.67 3.05
N ASN A 174 -8.28 1.03 1.97
CA ASN A 174 -7.75 0.07 0.99
C ASN A 174 -6.87 -1.04 1.58
N PRO A 175 -6.00 -0.80 2.58
CA PRO A 175 -5.29 -1.86 3.28
C PRO A 175 -6.22 -2.93 3.88
N VAL A 176 -7.36 -2.54 4.46
CA VAL A 176 -8.37 -3.48 4.99
C VAL A 176 -9.00 -4.26 3.85
N VAL A 177 -9.45 -3.57 2.78
CA VAL A 177 -10.03 -4.20 1.59
C VAL A 177 -9.08 -5.22 0.98
N ASN A 178 -7.79 -4.90 0.90
CA ASN A 178 -6.78 -5.81 0.36
C ASN A 178 -6.55 -7.00 1.28
N LYS A 179 -6.52 -6.81 2.61
CA LYS A 179 -6.33 -7.91 3.55
C LYS A 179 -7.53 -8.88 3.56
N LEU A 180 -8.75 -8.34 3.41
CA LEU A 180 -9.98 -9.12 3.26
C LEU A 180 -9.98 -10.06 2.05
N LYS A 181 -9.20 -9.79 0.99
CA LYS A 181 -9.06 -10.70 -0.15
C LYS A 181 -8.31 -12.00 0.21
N TYR A 182 -7.56 -12.00 1.31
CA TYR A 182 -6.75 -13.14 1.75
C TYR A 182 -7.33 -13.83 3.00
N THR A 183 -8.00 -13.08 3.88
CA THR A 183 -8.66 -13.61 5.07
C THR A 183 -9.92 -12.82 5.39
N ASP A 184 -11.03 -13.51 5.59
CA ASP A 184 -12.29 -12.89 6.05
C ASP A 184 -12.28 -12.56 7.54
N ASP A 185 -11.40 -13.22 8.29
CA ASP A 185 -11.21 -13.04 9.73
C ASP A 185 -10.04 -12.07 9.95
N ILE A 186 -10.38 -10.79 10.14
CA ILE A 186 -9.45 -9.77 10.62
C ILE A 186 -9.81 -9.54 12.08
N SER A 187 -9.08 -10.23 12.95
CA SER A 187 -9.19 -10.15 14.42
C SER A 187 -8.16 -9.19 15.03
#